data_AF-A0A026W633-F1
#
_entry.id   AF-A0A026W633-F1
#
_cell.length_a   1.000
_cell.length_b   1.000
_cell.length_c   1.000
_cell.angle_alpha   90.00
_cell.angle_beta   90.00
_cell.angle_gamma   90.00
#
_symmetry.space_group_name_H-M   'P 1'
#
loop_
_entity.id
_entity.type
_entity.pdbx_description
1 polymer ?
#
loop_
_entity_poly.entity_id
_entity_poly.type
_entity_poly.pdbx_seq_one_letter_code
_entity_poly.pdbx_strand_id
1 'polypeptide(L)'
;MYVVRYNRSPLLGREWINQLRILEKVRSSLREIENIKSLEIHSRDKLEQLFNKYPDVFSEEFPSMSKVEARLKLKDNANPVFFKNRQMPFKLKEKVEAELENMVQAGILEKVESSR
;
A
#
# COMPACT_ATOMS: atom_id res chain seq x y z
N MET A 1 24.70 -6.27 22.49
CA MET A 1 23.55 -6.08 23.40
C MET A 1 22.32 -6.67 22.72
N TYR A 2 21.66 -7.65 23.32
CA TYR A 2 20.47 -8.29 22.71
C TYR A 2 19.24 -7.99 23.57
N VAL A 3 18.18 -7.48 22.96
CA VAL A 3 16.94 -7.11 23.65
C VAL A 3 15.89 -8.19 23.40
N VAL A 4 15.38 -8.81 24.47
CA VAL A 4 14.30 -9.81 24.42
C VAL A 4 13.05 -9.20 25.03
N ARG A 5 11.94 -9.19 24.28
CA ARG A 5 10.66 -8.53 24.67
C ARG A 5 9.77 -9.40 25.58
N TYR A 6 10.34 -10.30 26.37
CA TYR A 6 9.59 -11.17 27.28
C TYR A 6 10.08 -10.98 28.71
N ASN A 7 9.15 -10.92 29.67
CA ASN A 7 9.43 -10.74 31.10
C ASN A 7 9.87 -12.05 31.77
N ARG A 8 10.99 -12.62 31.31
CA ARG A 8 11.67 -13.77 31.95
C ARG A 8 13.17 -13.58 31.84
N SER A 9 13.90 -13.88 32.91
CA SER A 9 15.36 -13.95 32.86
C SER A 9 15.78 -15.07 31.91
N PRO A 10 16.57 -14.80 30.87
CA PRO A 10 17.06 -15.86 30.00
C PRO A 10 17.95 -16.78 30.81
N LEU A 11 17.61 -18.07 30.87
CA LEU A 11 18.42 -19.07 31.58
C LEU A 11 19.82 -19.17 30.98
N LEU A 12 19.90 -19.15 29.65
CA LEU A 12 21.13 -19.18 28.87
C LEU A 12 20.95 -18.21 27.69
N GLY A 13 21.89 -17.28 27.52
CA GLY A 13 21.92 -16.36 26.38
C GLY A 13 22.45 -17.03 25.09
N ARG A 14 22.30 -16.35 23.95
CA ARG A 14 22.78 -16.85 22.64
C ARG A 14 24.29 -17.15 22.60
N GLU A 15 25.07 -16.47 23.45
CA GLU A 15 26.52 -16.68 23.55
C GLU A 15 26.91 -18.11 23.95
N TRP A 16 26.02 -18.82 24.65
CA TRP A 16 26.27 -20.20 25.08
C TRP A 16 26.35 -21.20 23.92
N ILE A 17 25.76 -20.89 22.76
CA ILE A 17 25.89 -21.72 21.55
C ILE A 17 27.35 -21.81 21.10
N ASN A 18 28.17 -20.78 21.37
CA ASN A 18 29.60 -20.79 21.05
C ASN A 18 30.46 -21.57 22.04
N GLN A 19 29.97 -21.75 23.28
CA GLN A 19 30.74 -22.32 24.39
C GLN A 19 30.41 -23.79 24.66
N LEU A 20 29.20 -24.24 24.32
CA LEU A 20 28.75 -25.61 24.58
C LEU A 20 29.12 -26.55 23.45
N ARG A 21 30.02 -27.51 23.72
CA ARG A 21 30.47 -28.53 22.74
C ARG A 21 29.32 -29.37 22.18
N ILE A 22 28.26 -29.60 22.95
CA ILE A 22 27.09 -30.36 22.49
C ILE A 22 26.32 -29.66 21.36
N LEU A 23 26.53 -28.34 21.19
CA LEU A 23 25.88 -27.52 20.16
C LEU A 23 26.81 -27.26 18.96
N GLU A 24 27.94 -27.96 18.84
CA GLU A 24 28.91 -27.76 17.76
C GLU A 24 28.30 -27.95 16.36
N LYS A 25 27.39 -28.94 16.20
CA LYS A 25 26.66 -29.16 14.95
C LYS A 25 25.74 -27.98 14.59
N VAL A 26 25.09 -27.39 15.59
CA VAL A 26 24.25 -26.18 15.43
C VAL A 26 25.13 -24.99 15.04
N ARG A 27 26.28 -24.83 15.69
CA ARG A 27 27.26 -23.79 15.35
C ARG A 27 27.77 -23.91 13.92
N SER A 28 28.07 -25.12 13.45
CA SER A 28 28.50 -25.33 12.06
C SER A 28 27.40 -25.02 11.05
N SER A 29 26.13 -25.35 11.34
CA SER A 29 25.00 -24.99 10.47
C SER A 29 24.70 -23.49 10.44
N LEU A 30 25.00 -22.75 11.51
CA LEU A 30 24.80 -21.30 11.55
C LEU A 30 25.81 -20.53 10.68
N ARG A 31 26.99 -21.10 10.38
CA ARG A 31 27.98 -20.48 9.47
C ARG A 31 27.45 -20.38 8.03
N GLU A 32 26.56 -21.27 7.61
CA GLU A 32 25.87 -21.13 6.31
C GLU A 32 24.94 -19.90 6.29
N ILE A 33 24.43 -19.47 7.45
CA ILE A 33 23.48 -18.36 7.58
C ILE A 33 24.20 -16.99 7.65
N GLU A 34 25.49 -16.95 7.99
CA GLU A 34 26.31 -15.72 7.92
C GLU A 34 26.51 -15.23 6.47
N ASN A 35 26.21 -16.06 5.47
CA ASN A 35 26.16 -15.66 4.05
C ASN A 35 24.82 -15.06 3.62
N ILE A 36 24.02 -14.52 4.55
CA ILE A 36 23.04 -13.49 4.16
C ILE A 36 23.84 -12.23 3.86
N LYS A 37 24.41 -12.16 2.66
CA LYS A 37 24.81 -10.88 2.06
C LYS A 37 23.56 -10.03 2.04
N SER A 38 23.45 -9.10 2.97
CA SER A 38 22.49 -8.01 2.95
C SER A 38 22.62 -7.31 1.58
N LEU A 39 21.72 -7.64 0.66
CA LEU A 39 21.49 -6.93 -0.60
C LEU A 39 20.82 -5.57 -0.32
N GLU A 40 21.26 -4.87 0.73
CA GLU A 40 20.59 -3.67 1.24
C GLU A 40 21.21 -2.36 0.74
N ILE A 41 22.27 -2.42 -0.07
CA ILE A 41 22.96 -1.19 -0.53
C ILE A 41 22.64 -0.86 -2.01
N HIS A 42 22.28 -1.84 -2.85
CA HIS A 42 21.95 -1.59 -4.27
C HIS A 42 20.45 -1.38 -4.53
N SER A 43 19.59 -1.57 -3.51
CA SER A 43 18.15 -1.46 -3.67
C SER A 43 17.67 -0.01 -3.68
N ARG A 44 18.31 0.89 -2.92
CA ARG A 44 17.95 2.32 -2.86
C ARG A 44 18.24 3.04 -4.16
N ASP A 45 19.45 2.88 -4.70
CA ASP A 45 19.83 3.50 -5.97
C ASP A 45 18.95 3.02 -7.13
N LYS A 46 18.60 1.72 -7.13
CA LYS A 46 17.70 1.15 -8.12
C LYS A 46 16.26 1.65 -7.96
N LEU A 47 15.81 1.89 -6.73
CA LEU A 47 14.49 2.45 -6.44
C LEU A 47 14.41 3.93 -6.86
N GLU A 48 15.43 4.73 -6.54
CA GLU A 48 15.52 6.13 -6.97
C GLU A 48 15.57 6.26 -8.49
N GLN A 49 16.32 5.36 -9.16
CA GLN A 49 16.29 5.27 -10.62
C GLN A 49 14.89 4.97 -11.17
N LEU A 50 14.09 4.14 -10.49
CA LEU A 50 12.71 3.86 -10.92
C LEU A 50 11.78 5.06 -10.72
N PHE A 51 11.89 5.77 -9.60
CA PHE A 51 11.12 7.00 -9.37
C PHE A 51 11.47 8.08 -10.40
N ASN A 52 12.76 8.27 -10.69
CA ASN A 52 13.22 9.23 -11.70
C ASN A 52 12.86 8.80 -13.14
N LYS A 53 12.77 7.49 -13.40
CA LYS A 53 12.42 6.96 -14.73
C LYS A 53 10.92 7.04 -15.02
N TYR A 54 10.08 6.93 -14.00
CA TYR A 54 8.62 6.92 -14.13
C TYR A 54 7.95 7.96 -13.22
N PRO A 55 8.33 9.24 -13.29
CA PRO A 55 7.80 10.28 -12.40
C PRO A 55 6.26 10.38 -12.52
N ASP A 56 5.74 10.24 -13.73
CA ASP A 56 4.30 10.33 -14.04
C ASP A 56 3.45 9.21 -13.42
N VAL A 57 4.06 8.09 -13.01
CA VAL A 57 3.33 7.00 -12.33
C VAL A 57 3.13 7.31 -10.85
N PHE A 58 4.00 8.15 -10.29
CA PHE A 58 3.99 8.53 -8.88
C PHE A 58 3.49 9.98 -8.67
N SER A 59 3.08 10.68 -9.74
CA SER A 59 2.47 11.98 -9.62
C SER A 59 1.15 11.87 -8.86
N GLU A 60 0.91 12.80 -7.94
CA GLU A 60 -0.41 12.94 -7.29
C GLU A 60 -1.47 13.46 -8.27
N GLU A 61 -1.03 13.99 -9.41
CA GLU A 61 -1.87 14.33 -10.54
C GLU A 61 -2.36 13.05 -11.22
N PHE A 62 -3.67 12.89 -11.33
CA PHE A 62 -4.32 11.80 -12.05
C PHE A 62 -4.70 12.29 -13.45
N PRO A 63 -3.86 12.10 -14.48
CA PRO A 63 -4.24 12.47 -15.83
C PRO A 63 -5.41 11.62 -16.30
N SER A 64 -6.46 12.28 -16.81
CA SER A 64 -7.62 11.59 -17.38
C SER A 64 -7.19 10.66 -18.52
N MET A 65 -7.67 9.41 -18.48
CA MET A 65 -7.40 8.40 -19.51
C MET A 65 -8.15 8.75 -20.80
N SER A 66 -7.52 9.54 -21.68
CA SER A 66 -8.12 10.02 -22.92
C SER A 66 -8.23 8.97 -24.05
N LYS A 67 -7.56 7.83 -23.93
CA LYS A 67 -7.45 6.84 -25.03
C LYS A 67 -8.49 5.72 -24.97
N VAL A 68 -9.16 5.52 -23.84
CA VAL A 68 -10.06 4.38 -23.63
C VAL A 68 -11.37 4.86 -23.01
N GLU A 69 -12.46 4.62 -23.71
CA GLU A 69 -13.81 4.90 -23.22
C GLU A 69 -14.50 3.60 -22.81
N ALA A 70 -15.09 3.60 -21.61
CA ALA A 70 -15.93 2.49 -21.17
C ALA A 70 -17.34 2.63 -21.78
N ARG A 71 -17.84 1.56 -22.41
CA ARG A 71 -19.23 1.48 -22.89
C ARG A 71 -20.02 0.50 -22.03
N LEU A 72 -21.03 1.00 -21.33
CA LEU A 72 -21.93 0.18 -20.54
C LEU A 72 -23.01 -0.43 -21.45
N LYS A 73 -23.01 -1.76 -21.59
CA LYS A 73 -24.08 -2.49 -22.28
C LYS A 73 -25.18 -2.83 -21.28
N LEU A 74 -26.36 -2.25 -21.49
CA LEU A 74 -27.54 -2.54 -20.68
C LEU A 74 -28.23 -3.81 -21.17
N LYS A 75 -29.00 -4.45 -20.28
CA LYS A 75 -29.90 -5.54 -20.64
C LYS A 75 -31.07 -5.01 -21.47
N ASP A 76 -31.65 -5.87 -22.30
CA ASP A 76 -32.88 -5.56 -23.02
C ASP A 76 -33.99 -5.17 -22.02
N ASN A 77 -34.71 -4.09 -22.32
CA ASN A 77 -35.77 -3.50 -21.48
C ASN A 77 -35.32 -2.90 -20.13
N ALA A 78 -34.05 -2.50 -20.00
CA ALA A 78 -33.61 -1.71 -18.84
C ALA A 78 -34.26 -0.32 -18.84
N ASN A 79 -34.81 0.09 -17.68
CA ASN A 79 -35.44 1.40 -17.49
C ASN A 79 -34.59 2.25 -16.52
N PRO A 80 -34.37 3.54 -16.80
CA PRO A 80 -33.75 4.47 -15.85
C PRO A 80 -34.55 4.56 -14.55
N VAL A 81 -33.85 4.61 -13.40
CA VAL A 81 -34.49 4.71 -12.08
C VAL A 81 -33.94 5.93 -11.35
N PHE A 82 -34.83 6.83 -10.97
CA PHE A 82 -34.51 7.99 -10.16
C PHE A 82 -34.66 7.66 -8.68
N PHE A 83 -33.56 7.76 -7.94
CA PHE A 83 -33.56 7.61 -6.49
C PHE A 83 -33.37 8.95 -5.81
N LYS A 84 -34.13 9.19 -4.73
CA LYS A 84 -33.84 10.28 -3.81
C LYS A 84 -32.47 10.05 -3.15
N ASN A 85 -31.72 11.12 -2.93
CA ASN A 85 -30.45 11.06 -2.20
C ASN A 85 -30.65 10.45 -0.80
N ARG A 86 -29.68 9.63 -0.36
CA ARG A 86 -29.71 9.02 0.96
C ARG A 86 -29.43 10.10 2.02
N GLN A 87 -30.11 10.01 3.17
CA GLN A 87 -29.77 10.87 4.30
C GLN A 87 -28.42 10.47 4.87
N MET A 88 -27.55 11.46 5.05
CA MET A 88 -26.19 11.29 5.54
C MET A 88 -26.05 11.89 6.95
N PRO A 89 -25.31 11.25 7.87
CA PRO A 89 -25.00 11.81 9.18
C PRO A 89 -24.35 13.20 9.06
N PHE A 90 -24.76 14.14 9.90
CA PHE A 90 -24.29 15.53 9.86
C PHE A 90 -22.77 15.65 9.90
N LYS A 91 -22.11 14.84 10.75
CA LYS A 91 -20.64 14.80 10.89
C LYS A 91 -19.90 14.42 9.59
N LEU A 92 -20.55 13.71 8.68
CA LEU A 92 -19.94 13.26 7.42
C LEU A 92 -20.13 14.26 6.28
N LYS A 93 -21.09 15.19 6.38
CA LYS A 93 -21.44 16.10 5.28
C LYS A 93 -20.24 16.92 4.80
N GLU A 94 -19.58 17.61 5.73
CA GLU A 94 -18.43 18.47 5.42
C GLU A 94 -17.29 17.70 4.73
N LYS A 95 -16.98 16.49 5.22
CA LYS A 95 -15.94 15.65 4.63
C LYS A 95 -16.31 15.17 3.23
N VAL A 96 -17.57 14.83 3.01
CA VAL A 96 -18.05 14.38 1.70
C VAL A 96 -18.09 15.55 0.71
N GLU A 97 -18.52 16.72 1.14
CA GLU A 97 -18.54 17.94 0.31
C GLU A 97 -17.13 18.34 -0.11
N ALA A 98 -16.16 18.33 0.82
CA ALA A 98 -14.76 18.60 0.51
C ALA A 98 -14.20 17.61 -0.53
N GLU A 99 -14.49 16.32 -0.36
CA GLU A 99 -13.99 15.30 -1.30
C GLU A 99 -14.67 15.38 -2.67
N LEU A 100 -15.96 15.71 -2.73
CA LEU A 100 -16.66 15.94 -3.99
C LEU A 100 -16.05 17.13 -4.76
N GLU A 101 -15.74 18.22 -4.06
CA GLU A 101 -15.09 19.38 -4.66
C GLU A 101 -13.69 19.02 -5.19
N ASN A 102 -12.90 18.26 -4.42
CA ASN A 102 -11.59 17.75 -4.87
C ASN A 102 -11.72 16.92 -6.15
N MET A 103 -12.72 16.03 -6.23
CA MET A 103 -12.95 15.20 -7.41
C MET A 103 -13.41 16.01 -8.63
N VAL A 104 -14.17 17.09 -8.43
CA VAL A 104 -14.56 18.01 -9.51
C VAL A 104 -13.35 18.79 -10.01
N GLN A 105 -12.51 19.31 -9.11
CA GLN A 105 -11.28 20.02 -9.47
C GLN A 105 -10.27 19.11 -10.19
N ALA A 106 -10.19 17.84 -9.77
CA ALA A 106 -9.37 16.82 -10.43
C ALA A 106 -9.94 16.34 -11.78
N GLY A 107 -11.15 16.79 -12.17
CA GLY A 107 -11.80 16.39 -13.43
C GLY A 107 -12.32 14.95 -13.43
N ILE A 108 -12.48 14.32 -12.27
CA ILE A 108 -13.02 12.96 -12.12
C ILE A 108 -14.56 13.00 -12.18
N LEU A 109 -15.16 14.01 -11.56
CA LEU A 109 -16.61 14.22 -11.55
C LEU A 109 -16.98 15.50 -12.30
N GLU A 110 -18.08 15.47 -13.03
CA GLU A 110 -18.68 16.64 -13.66
C GLU A 110 -20.12 16.83 -13.19
N LYS A 111 -20.56 18.09 -13.11
CA LYS A 111 -21.94 18.43 -12.76
C LYS A 111 -22.84 18.20 -13.99
N VAL A 112 -23.86 17.37 -13.80
CA VAL A 112 -24.92 17.14 -14.79
C VAL A 112 -26.29 17.54 -14.23
N GLU A 113 -27.21 17.95 -15.10
CA GLU A 113 -28.54 18.42 -14.70
C GLU A 113 -29.42 17.29 -14.13
N SER A 114 -29.33 16.09 -14.70
CA SER A 114 -30.08 14.93 -14.20
C SER A 114 -29.53 13.59 -14.72
N SER A 115 -29.77 12.52 -13.98
CA SER A 115 -29.62 11.15 -14.49
C SER A 115 -30.69 10.91 -15.55
N ARG A 116 -30.33 10.63 -16.81
CA ARG A 116 -31.30 10.23 -17.85
C ARG A 116 -31.77 8.79 -17.69
#